data_AF-A0A8H9IW57-F1
#
_entry.id   AF-A0A8H9IW57-F1
#
_cell.length_a   1.000
_cell.length_b   1.000
_cell.length_c   1.000
_cell.angle_alpha   90.00
_cell.angle_beta   90.00
_cell.angle_gamma   90.00
#
_symmetry.space_group_name_H-M   'P 1'
#
loop_
_entity.id
_entity.type
_entity.pdbx_description
1 polymer ?
#
loop_
_entity_poly.entity_id
_entity_poly.type
_entity_poly.pdbx_seq_one_letter_code
_entity_poly.pdbx_strand_id
1 'polypeptide(L)'
;MAPWRQVRDQIVRLAQAGTLRPGTRLPPIRQLARDLGLAAGTVARAYRELETEGWVSTGGARGTVIAEPASPPDQTALLREAASRYAAFARELGADADAAAEAVRAAYQEQ
;
A
#
# COMPACT_ATOMS: atom_id res chain seq x y z
N MET A 1 14.59 9.31 -11.88
CA MET A 1 14.51 8.79 -10.50
C MET A 1 15.10 7.40 -10.47
N ALA A 2 15.84 7.00 -9.42
CA ALA A 2 16.47 5.67 -9.40
C ALA A 2 15.40 4.56 -9.27
N PRO A 3 15.43 3.46 -10.05
CA PRO A 3 14.36 2.47 -10.09
C PRO A 3 14.04 1.81 -8.74
N TRP A 4 15.04 1.64 -7.86
CA TRP A 4 14.83 1.10 -6.51
C TRP A 4 13.93 1.99 -5.65
N ARG A 5 14.01 3.32 -5.83
CA ARG A 5 13.20 4.29 -5.09
C ARG A 5 11.73 4.16 -5.48
N GLN A 6 11.45 3.95 -6.77
CA GLN A 6 10.07 3.74 -7.24
C GLN A 6 9.44 2.48 -6.62
N VAL A 7 10.18 1.37 -6.56
CA VAL A 7 9.71 0.13 -5.92
C VAL A 7 9.43 0.37 -4.44
N ARG A 8 10.34 1.02 -3.72
CA ARG A 8 10.17 1.39 -2.31
C ARG A 8 8.92 2.25 -2.11
N ASP A 9 8.78 3.34 -2.86
CA ASP A 9 7.67 4.28 -2.74
C ASP A 9 6.31 3.61 -3.05
N GLN A 10 6.27 2.70 -4.02
CA GLN A 10 5.07 1.92 -4.34
C GLN A 10 4.64 1.04 -3.15
N ILE A 11 5.58 0.31 -2.56
CA ILE A 11 5.30 -0.57 -1.41
C ILE A 11 4.84 0.26 -0.21
N VAL A 12 5.50 1.38 0.07
CA VAL A 12 5.10 2.31 1.14
C VAL A 12 3.68 2.82 0.92
N ARG A 13 3.35 3.29 -0.29
CA ARG A 13 1.99 3.75 -0.60
C ARG A 13 0.94 2.66 -0.41
N LEU A 14 1.23 1.42 -0.84
CA LEU A 14 0.29 0.31 -0.69
C LEU A 14 0.12 -0.11 0.78
N ALA A 15 1.18 -0.06 1.58
CA ALA A 15 1.13 -0.30 3.02
C ALA A 15 0.34 0.82 3.73
N GLN A 16 0.63 2.08 3.41
CA GLN A 16 -0.11 3.24 3.88
C GLN A 16 -1.56 3.25 3.42
N ALA A 17 -1.91 2.70 2.27
CA ALA A 17 -3.30 2.58 1.83
C ALA A 17 -4.04 1.39 2.48
N GLY A 18 -3.38 0.61 3.35
CA GLY A 18 -3.93 -0.60 3.96
C GLY A 18 -4.09 -1.79 3.00
N THR A 19 -3.61 -1.67 1.75
CA THR A 19 -3.64 -2.75 0.75
C THR A 19 -2.65 -3.86 1.10
N LEU A 20 -1.45 -3.48 1.55
CA LEU A 20 -0.46 -4.39 2.12
C LEU A 20 -0.50 -4.26 3.65
N ARG A 21 -1.26 -5.15 4.31
CA ARG A 21 -1.40 -5.16 5.77
C ARG A 21 -0.14 -5.70 6.45
N PRO A 22 0.13 -5.35 7.72
CA PRO A 22 1.16 -6.01 8.50
C PRO A 22 1.09 -7.53 8.41
N GLY A 23 2.25 -8.18 8.31
CA GLY A 23 2.37 -9.63 8.11
C GLY A 23 2.16 -10.09 6.65
N THR A 24 1.75 -9.22 5.73
CA THR A 24 1.66 -9.56 4.30
C THR A 24 3.03 -9.93 3.77
N ARG A 25 3.14 -11.11 3.16
CA ARG A 25 4.38 -11.61 2.56
C ARG A 25 4.61 -10.92 1.22
N LEU A 26 5.79 -10.32 1.07
CA LEU A 26 6.22 -9.75 -0.19
C LEU A 26 6.85 -10.84 -1.10
N PRO A 27 6.80 -10.65 -2.44
CA PRO A 27 7.44 -11.58 -3.34
C PRO A 27 8.95 -11.64 -3.10
N PRO A 28 9.61 -12.79 -3.31
CA PRO A 28 11.06 -12.90 -3.28
C PRO A 28 11.72 -11.92 -4.25
N ILE A 29 12.90 -11.40 -3.89
CA ILE A 29 13.65 -10.42 -4.70
C ILE A 29 13.76 -10.83 -6.17
N ARG A 30 14.13 -12.10 -6.43
CA ARG A 30 14.29 -12.61 -7.80
C ARG A 30 12.97 -12.74 -8.55
N GLN A 31 11.86 -12.98 -7.85
CA GLN A 31 10.55 -13.03 -8.47
C GLN A 31 10.09 -11.63 -8.85
N LEU A 32 10.08 -10.70 -7.89
CA LEU A 32 9.68 -9.31 -8.14
C LEU A 32 10.55 -8.63 -9.21
N ALA A 33 11.84 -8.94 -9.24
CA ALA A 33 12.74 -8.45 -10.27
C ALA A 33 12.32 -8.89 -11.68
N ARG A 34 11.91 -10.16 -11.85
CA ARG A 34 11.38 -10.65 -13.13
C ARG A 34 10.06 -10.00 -13.48
N ASP A 35 9.14 -9.93 -12.52
CA ASP A 35 7.80 -9.39 -12.73
C ASP A 35 7.83 -7.91 -13.15
N LEU A 36 8.82 -7.15 -12.64
CA LEU A 36 9.01 -5.73 -12.94
C LEU A 36 10.03 -5.43 -14.05
N GLY A 37 10.71 -6.46 -14.60
CA GLY A 37 11.79 -6.25 -15.56
C GLY A 37 12.99 -5.47 -15.00
N LEU A 38 13.29 -5.64 -13.71
CA LEU A 38 14.36 -4.93 -12.99
C LEU A 38 15.52 -5.87 -12.65
N ALA A 39 16.71 -5.29 -12.42
CA ALA A 39 17.83 -6.04 -11.87
C ALA A 39 17.54 -6.47 -10.42
N ALA A 40 17.92 -7.70 -10.05
CA ALA A 40 17.72 -8.21 -8.70
C ALA A 40 18.37 -7.32 -7.62
N GLY A 41 19.52 -6.72 -7.91
CA GLY A 41 20.19 -5.77 -7.00
C GLY A 41 19.39 -4.49 -6.74
N THR A 42 18.58 -4.05 -7.71
CA THR A 42 17.68 -2.90 -7.56
C THR A 42 16.56 -3.20 -6.58
N VAL A 43 15.92 -4.37 -6.71
CA VAL A 43 14.87 -4.81 -5.80
C VAL A 43 15.44 -5.10 -4.40
N ALA A 44 16.61 -5.74 -4.34
CA ALA A 44 17.31 -5.98 -3.07
C ALA A 44 17.61 -4.67 -2.33
N ARG A 45 18.03 -3.63 -3.07
CA ARG A 45 18.23 -2.30 -2.49
C ARG A 45 16.92 -1.72 -1.97
N ALA A 46 15.84 -1.77 -2.75
CA ALA A 46 14.53 -1.27 -2.31
C ALA A 46 14.07 -1.94 -1.00
N TYR A 47 14.20 -3.27 -0.89
CA TYR A 47 13.84 -4.01 0.32
C TYR A 47 14.72 -3.65 1.52
N ARG A 48 16.03 -3.44 1.30
CA ARG A 48 16.95 -3.02 2.37
C ARG A 48 16.60 -1.63 2.91
N GLU A 49 16.24 -0.69 2.03
CA GLU A 49 15.82 0.65 2.44
C GLU A 49 14.49 0.60 3.20
N LEU A 50 13.53 -0.18 2.71
CA LEU A 50 12.25 -0.43 3.42
C LEU A 50 12.48 -1.04 4.81
N GLU A 51 13.41 -1.98 4.94
CA GLU A 51 13.75 -2.62 6.21
C GLU A 51 14.43 -1.63 7.17
N THR A 52 15.35 -0.82 6.66
CA THR A 52 16.01 0.25 7.42
C THR A 52 15.02 1.26 7.95
N GLU A 53 13.98 1.58 7.17
CA GLU A 53 12.90 2.49 7.54
C GLU A 53 11.80 1.82 8.38
N GLY A 54 11.88 0.51 8.63
CA GLY A 54 10.91 -0.24 9.43
C GLY A 54 9.59 -0.57 8.73
N TRP A 55 9.51 -0.45 7.40
CA TRP A 55 8.32 -0.84 6.62
C TRP A 55 8.20 -2.35 6.41
N VAL A 56 9.33 -3.05 6.39
CA VAL A 56 9.38 -4.51 6.20
C VAL A 56 10.34 -5.15 7.20
N SER A 57 10.14 -6.44 7.44
CA SER A 57 11.08 -7.28 8.19
C SER A 57 11.49 -8.48 7.33
N THR A 58 12.80 -8.75 7.28
CA THR A 58 13.39 -9.88 6.57
C THR A 58 14.14 -10.76 7.58
N GLY A 59 13.93 -12.08 7.57
CA GLY A 59 14.77 -12.96 8.41
C GLY A 59 14.16 -14.23 9.01
N GLY A 60 12.99 -14.68 8.56
CA GLY A 60 12.40 -15.96 9.03
C GLY A 60 11.98 -16.89 7.90
N ALA A 61 11.43 -18.06 8.24
CA ALA A 61 10.85 -19.02 7.28
C ALA A 61 9.75 -18.40 6.38
N ARG A 62 9.21 -17.24 6.79
CA ARG A 62 8.15 -16.50 6.10
C ARG A 62 8.68 -15.53 5.03
N GLY A 63 10.00 -15.36 4.86
CA GLY A 63 10.57 -14.41 3.90
C GLY A 63 10.43 -12.95 4.33
N THR A 64 10.39 -12.02 3.38
CA THR A 64 10.15 -10.58 3.65
C THR A 64 8.67 -10.33 3.86
N VAL A 65 8.30 -9.67 4.96
CA VAL A 65 6.91 -9.33 5.29
C VAL A 65 6.78 -7.84 5.60
N ILE A 66 5.60 -7.26 5.39
CA ILE A 66 5.28 -5.91 5.90
C ILE A 66 5.36 -5.92 7.41
N ALA A 67 6.14 -5.00 7.97
CA ALA A 67 6.32 -4.89 9.41
C ALA A 67 5.04 -4.41 10.08
N GLU A 68 4.86 -4.82 11.33
CA GLU A 68 3.86 -4.22 12.21
C GLU A 68 4.37 -2.86 12.65
N PRO A 69 3.68 -1.75 12.30
CA PRO A 69 4.14 -0.44 12.72
C PRO A 69 4.08 -0.35 14.25
N ALA A 70 5.09 0.29 14.86
CA ALA A 70 5.20 0.45 16.32
C ALA A 70 3.98 1.16 16.95
N SER A 71 3.15 1.80 16.13
CA SER A 71 1.81 2.26 16.47
C SER A 71 0.87 1.82 15.34
N PRO A 72 -0.37 1.34 15.64
CA PRO A 72 -1.32 1.00 14.59
C PRO A 72 -1.47 2.18 13.62
N PRO A 73 -1.58 1.93 12.30
CA PRO A 73 -1.77 3.00 11.34
C PRO A 73 -3.02 3.79 11.74
N ASP A 74 -2.94 5.12 11.68
CA ASP A 74 -4.07 5.98 12.04
C ASP A 74 -5.24 5.66 11.11
N GLN A 75 -6.16 4.82 11.59
CA GLN A 75 -7.31 4.34 10.84
C GLN A 75 -8.15 5.51 10.32
N THR A 76 -8.14 6.64 11.04
CA THR A 76 -8.80 7.88 10.63
C THR A 76 -8.14 8.47 9.39
N ALA A 77 -6.80 8.52 9.35
CA ALA A 77 -6.06 9.00 8.19
C ALA A 77 -6.28 8.08 6.97
N LEU A 78 -6.26 6.77 7.18
CA LEU A 78 -6.55 5.77 6.14
C LEU A 78 -7.94 5.97 5.53
N LEU A 79 -8.95 6.09 6.40
CA LEU A 79 -10.33 6.27 5.98
C LEU A 79 -10.51 7.61 5.24
N ARG A 80 -9.82 8.68 5.69
CA ARG A 80 -9.84 9.98 5.03
C ARG A 80 -9.21 9.93 3.63
N GLU A 81 -8.13 9.18 3.46
CA GLU A 81 -7.49 9.01 2.17
C GLU A 81 -8.40 8.23 1.20
N ALA A 82 -9.00 7.13 1.66
CA ALA A 82 -9.98 6.37 0.89
C ALA A 82 -11.20 7.23 0.51
N ALA A 83 -11.75 8.00 1.45
CA ALA A 83 -12.84 8.92 1.22
C ALA A 83 -12.47 9.99 0.18
N SER A 84 -11.23 10.50 0.22
CA SER A 84 -10.74 11.50 -0.74
C SER A 84 -10.66 10.94 -2.16
N ARG A 85 -10.18 9.69 -2.31
CA ARG A 85 -10.15 8.97 -3.59
C ARG A 85 -11.56 8.74 -4.13
N TYR A 86 -12.48 8.30 -3.28
CA TYR A 86 -13.88 8.11 -3.64
C TYR A 86 -14.56 9.42 -4.06
N ALA A 87 -14.38 10.50 -3.29
CA ALA A 87 -14.97 11.81 -3.58
C ALA A 87 -14.45 12.40 -4.90
N ALA A 88 -13.18 12.16 -5.25
CA ALA A 88 -12.64 12.54 -6.56
C ALA A 88 -13.40 11.85 -7.69
N PHE A 89 -13.58 10.53 -7.60
CA PHE A 89 -14.32 9.74 -8.58
C PHE A 89 -15.80 10.14 -8.66
N ALA A 90 -16.46 10.35 -7.52
CA ALA A 90 -17.86 10.77 -7.48
C ALA A 90 -18.08 12.12 -8.18
N ARG A 91 -17.16 13.08 -8.00
CA ARG A 91 -17.21 14.39 -8.69
C ARG A 91 -17.04 14.27 -10.20
N GLU A 92 -16.20 13.36 -10.68
CA GLU A 92 -16.05 13.08 -12.11
C GLU A 92 -17.34 12.54 -12.73
N LEU A 93 -18.15 11.84 -11.94
CA LEU A 93 -19.50 11.37 -12.31
C LEU A 93 -20.59 12.43 -12.16
N GLY A 94 -20.25 13.63 -11.69
CA GLY A 94 -21.19 14.73 -11.45
C GLY A 94 -21.99 14.62 -10.15
N ALA A 95 -21.63 13.71 -9.25
CA ALA A 95 -22.25 13.63 -7.94
C ALA A 95 -21.78 14.75 -7.02
N ASP A 96 -22.72 15.33 -6.28
CA ASP A 96 -22.42 16.21 -5.16
C ASP A 96 -22.07 15.39 -3.90
N ALA A 97 -21.75 16.09 -2.81
CA ALA A 97 -21.33 15.45 -1.57
C ALA A 97 -22.42 14.58 -0.95
N ASP A 98 -23.68 15.01 -1.03
CA ASP A 98 -24.82 14.29 -0.46
C ASP A 98 -25.10 13.00 -1.24
N ALA A 99 -25.15 13.06 -2.57
CA ALA A 99 -25.32 11.90 -3.43
C ALA A 99 -24.18 10.88 -3.26
N ALA A 100 -22.93 11.36 -3.15
CA ALA A 100 -21.77 10.51 -2.88
C ALA A 100 -21.86 9.84 -1.50
N ALA A 101 -22.28 10.56 -0.46
CA ALA A 101 -22.47 9.99 0.88
C ALA A 101 -23.61 8.95 0.92
N GLU A 102 -24.70 9.18 0.19
CA GLU A 102 -25.81 8.22 0.07
C GLU A 102 -25.36 6.92 -0.62
N ALA A 103 -24.58 7.02 -1.71
CA ALA A 103 -24.06 5.85 -2.42
C ALA A 103 -23.13 4.99 -1.54
N VAL A 104 -22.27 5.60 -0.72
CA VAL A 104 -21.45 4.86 0.25
C VAL A 104 -22.33 4.18 1.29
N ARG A 105 -23.34 4.87 1.83
CA ARG A 105 -24.27 4.29 2.82
C ARG A 105 -25.06 3.11 2.25
N ALA A 106 -25.55 3.22 1.01
CA ALA A 106 -26.26 2.13 0.34
C ALA A 106 -25.40 0.89 0.18
N ALA A 107 -24.12 1.05 -0.21
CA ALA A 107 -23.19 -0.06 -0.37
C ALA A 107 -22.93 -0.87 0.91
N TYR A 108 -23.14 -0.28 2.09
CA TYR A 108 -23.08 -1.00 3.38
C TYR A 108 -24.34 -1.78 3.72
N GLN A 109 -25.50 -1.43 3.13
CA GLN A 109 -26.77 -2.10 3.38
C GLN A 109 -26.98 -3.31 2.46
N GLU A 110 -26.27 -3.34 1.33
CA GLU A 110 -26.28 -4.44 0.36
C GLU A 110 -25.28 -5.57 0.71
N GLN A 111 -24.51 -5.42 1.80
CA GLN A 111 -23.56 -6.41 2.33
C GLN A 111 -24.09 -7.10 3.58
#